data_AF-A0A7S4BZX7-F1
#
_entry.id   AF-A0A7S4BZX7-F1
#
_cell.length_a   1.000
_cell.length_b   1.000
_cell.length_c   1.000
_cell.angle_alpha   90.00
_cell.angle_beta   90.00
_cell.angle_gamma   90.00
#
_symmetry.space_group_name_H-M   'P 1'
#
loop_
_entity.id
_entity.type
_entity.pdbx_description
1 polymer ?
#
loop_
_entity_poly.entity_id
_entity_poly.type
_entity_poly.pdbx_seq_one_letter_code
_entity_poly.pdbx_strand_id
1 'polypeptide(L)'
;SRRAAMLQSYPEAGTKKRLSQWFATHAKQPHMEIEARIKGVTQLGFDAVLSKFSSSKEWSNKPAFRDTLDRIHVSGVRETIEMGTTRRTFMRKSRLGDFWSQASEEHAVRFAVAEEMPCGEDESPVQMFRFKQRITFVRKNMFSFELTRIRDGPTEQMARSGPITHEIELEFCGQRLPHMPNPEYLTDSMLMKVKDVVVILMQAVSAPTSAPAAKRARTESGLKEGEQVRVQPEASVVLQPAGHSIPVPFDGEMPGELAATVPWILSHADKDADGASIAHIMSLPCAIGSKRYPLFFFYGSVPMKHLVTSSGAPK
;
A
#
# COMPACT_ATOMS: atom_id res chain seq x y z
N SER A 1 0.53 -2.71 27.52
CA SER A 1 -0.70 -3.45 27.18
C SER A 1 -0.33 -4.82 26.62
N ARG A 2 -1.24 -5.81 26.67
CA ARG A 2 -1.04 -7.19 26.19
C ARG A 2 -0.47 -7.28 24.76
N ARG A 3 -0.87 -6.34 23.88
CA ARG A 3 -0.36 -6.17 22.51
C ARG A 3 1.14 -5.92 22.42
N ALA A 4 1.70 -5.09 23.30
CA ALA A 4 3.14 -4.79 23.28
C ALA A 4 3.98 -6.00 23.75
N ALA A 5 3.46 -6.81 24.67
CA ALA A 5 4.13 -8.02 25.16
C ALA A 5 4.18 -9.13 24.09
N MET A 6 3.12 -9.30 23.28
CA MET A 6 3.11 -10.29 22.19
C MET A 6 4.14 -9.99 21.08
N LEU A 7 4.32 -8.72 20.72
CA LEU A 7 5.35 -8.29 19.77
C LEU A 7 6.79 -8.48 20.32
N GLN A 8 6.96 -8.51 21.65
CA GLN A 8 8.25 -8.82 22.29
C GLN A 8 8.57 -10.32 22.23
N SER A 9 7.54 -11.18 22.25
CA SER A 9 7.70 -12.63 22.13
C SER A 9 7.73 -13.14 20.68
N TYR A 10 7.62 -12.27 19.67
CA TYR A 10 7.71 -12.64 18.27
C TYR A 10 9.19 -12.74 17.80
N PRO A 11 9.54 -13.78 17.03
CA PRO A 11 8.68 -14.88 16.58
C PRO A 11 8.54 -16.03 17.58
N GLU A 12 7.51 -16.86 17.39
CA GLU A 12 7.31 -18.09 18.16
C GLU A 12 8.53 -19.03 18.10
N ALA A 13 8.70 -19.81 19.17
CA ALA A 13 9.79 -20.79 19.30
C ALA A 13 9.84 -21.74 18.09
N GLY A 14 11.02 -21.90 17.50
CA GLY A 14 11.24 -22.76 16.33
C GLY A 14 11.10 -22.07 14.97
N THR A 15 10.45 -20.90 14.89
CA THR A 15 10.35 -20.10 13.64
C THR A 15 11.73 -19.77 13.09
N LYS A 16 12.61 -19.22 13.94
CA LYS A 16 14.00 -18.87 13.57
C LYS A 16 14.77 -20.10 13.06
N LYS A 17 14.64 -21.25 13.73
CA LYS A 17 15.31 -22.49 13.32
C LYS A 17 14.88 -22.93 11.91
N ARG A 18 13.57 -22.93 11.62
CA ARG A 18 13.03 -23.35 10.31
C ARG A 18 13.45 -22.39 9.19
N LEU A 19 13.35 -21.08 9.40
CA LEU A 19 13.81 -20.09 8.42
C LEU A 19 15.31 -20.20 8.13
N SER A 20 16.13 -20.36 9.18
CA SER A 20 17.57 -20.54 8.98
C SER A 20 17.90 -21.81 8.18
N GLN A 21 17.13 -22.89 8.37
CA GLN A 21 17.26 -24.08 7.53
C GLN A 21 16.88 -23.80 6.08
N TRP A 22 15.79 -23.07 5.81
CA TRP A 22 15.42 -22.71 4.44
C TRP A 22 16.46 -21.80 3.77
N PHE A 23 17.00 -20.79 4.46
CA PHE A 23 18.06 -19.95 3.91
C PHE A 23 19.37 -20.74 3.67
N ALA A 24 19.70 -21.71 4.53
CA ALA A 24 20.83 -22.60 4.32
C ALA A 24 20.65 -23.51 3.10
N THR A 25 19.42 -23.97 2.83
CA THR A 25 19.08 -24.76 1.63
C THR A 25 19.06 -23.89 0.38
N HIS A 26 18.48 -22.69 0.45
CA HIS A 26 18.43 -21.74 -0.66
C HIS A 26 19.84 -21.42 -1.19
N ALA A 27 20.84 -21.30 -0.32
CA ALA A 27 22.24 -21.10 -0.74
C ALA A 27 22.76 -22.18 -1.71
N LYS A 28 22.11 -23.35 -1.74
CA LYS A 28 22.43 -24.48 -2.65
C LYS A 28 21.44 -24.61 -3.82
N GLN A 29 20.30 -23.92 -3.76
CA GLN A 29 19.17 -24.07 -4.69
C GLN A 29 18.56 -22.68 -5.00
N PRO A 30 19.13 -21.95 -5.98
CA PRO A 30 18.77 -20.55 -6.23
C PRO A 30 17.38 -20.35 -6.86
N HIS A 31 16.73 -21.43 -7.30
CA HIS A 31 15.35 -21.42 -7.79
C HIS A 31 14.30 -21.54 -6.67
N MET A 32 14.75 -21.66 -5.41
CA MET A 32 13.88 -21.57 -4.26
C MET A 32 13.47 -20.11 -4.01
N GLU A 33 12.20 -19.92 -3.70
CA GLU A 33 11.61 -18.67 -3.24
C GLU A 33 11.28 -18.82 -1.75
N ILE A 34 11.68 -17.85 -0.94
CA ILE A 34 11.33 -17.76 0.49
C ILE A 34 10.52 -16.49 0.67
N GLU A 35 9.27 -16.64 1.09
CA GLU A 35 8.33 -15.54 1.29
C GLU A 35 7.72 -15.55 2.70
N ALA A 36 7.31 -14.37 3.15
CA ALA A 36 6.48 -14.17 4.33
C ALA A 36 5.24 -13.35 3.93
N ARG A 37 4.04 -13.89 4.14
CA ARG A 37 2.76 -13.22 3.87
C ARG A 37 2.06 -12.89 5.17
N ILE A 38 1.63 -11.64 5.32
CA ILE A 38 0.90 -11.18 6.51
C ILE A 38 -0.60 -11.37 6.29
N LYS A 39 -1.27 -12.04 7.22
CA LYS A 39 -2.73 -12.25 7.22
C LYS A 39 -3.45 -11.11 7.96
N GLY A 40 -4.69 -10.87 7.56
CA GLY A 40 -5.56 -9.88 8.22
C GLY A 40 -5.24 -8.44 7.81
N VAL A 41 -4.66 -8.23 6.63
CA VAL A 41 -4.39 -6.88 6.12
C VAL A 41 -5.71 -6.24 5.69
N THR A 42 -6.13 -5.22 6.42
CA THR A 42 -7.26 -4.36 6.05
C THR A 42 -6.83 -3.31 5.04
N GLN A 43 -7.78 -2.67 4.35
CA GLN A 43 -7.47 -1.55 3.45
C GLN A 43 -6.73 -0.42 4.18
N LEU A 44 -7.20 -0.04 5.38
CA LEU A 44 -6.55 0.99 6.20
C LEU A 44 -5.10 0.62 6.54
N GLY A 45 -4.85 -0.62 6.92
CA GLY A 45 -3.49 -1.12 7.19
C GLY A 45 -2.62 -1.13 5.94
N PHE A 46 -3.18 -1.57 4.80
CA PHE A 46 -2.49 -1.56 3.52
C PHE A 46 -2.06 -0.14 3.11
N ASP A 47 -2.97 0.83 3.17
CA ASP A 47 -2.70 2.22 2.80
C ASP A 47 -1.69 2.86 3.76
N ALA A 48 -1.70 2.50 5.05
CA ALA A 48 -0.71 2.96 6.01
C ALA A 48 0.71 2.46 5.68
N VAL A 49 0.86 1.17 5.34
CA VAL A 49 2.15 0.61 4.92
C VAL A 49 2.59 1.23 3.61
N LEU A 50 1.68 1.36 2.64
CA LEU A 50 1.97 1.99 1.35
C LEU A 50 2.45 3.43 1.49
N SER A 51 1.78 4.23 2.32
CA SER A 51 2.16 5.63 2.60
C SER A 51 3.53 5.72 3.28
N LYS A 52 3.76 4.88 4.30
CA LYS A 52 5.05 4.82 4.99
C LYS A 52 6.18 4.41 4.04
N PHE A 53 5.92 3.49 3.12
CA PHE A 53 6.95 3.01 2.20
C PHE A 53 7.21 4.01 1.09
N SER A 54 6.18 4.61 0.51
CA SER A 54 6.30 5.58 -0.58
C SER A 54 7.04 6.86 -0.17
N SER A 55 7.01 7.23 1.11
CA SER A 55 7.77 8.37 1.64
C SER A 55 9.25 8.09 1.93
N SER A 56 9.67 6.83 1.92
CA SER A 56 11.07 6.45 2.15
C SER A 56 11.91 6.59 0.88
N LYS A 57 13.13 7.13 1.04
CA LYS A 57 14.14 7.24 -0.05
C LYS A 57 15.16 6.09 -0.05
N GLU A 58 14.98 5.09 0.82
CA GLU A 58 15.96 4.01 1.03
C GLU A 58 15.84 2.83 0.05
N TRP A 59 14.96 2.93 -0.95
CA TRP A 59 14.68 1.82 -1.86
C TRP A 59 15.76 1.68 -2.93
N SER A 60 16.14 0.43 -3.22
CA SER A 60 17.11 0.07 -4.25
C SER A 60 16.51 0.05 -5.66
N ASN A 61 15.19 0.11 -5.77
CA ASN A 61 14.46 0.24 -7.02
C ASN A 61 13.68 1.58 -7.06
N LYS A 62 13.10 1.89 -8.22
CA LYS A 62 12.06 2.93 -8.35
C LYS A 62 10.69 2.24 -8.21
N PRO A 63 10.01 2.33 -7.05
CA PRO A 63 8.74 1.66 -6.87
C PRO A 63 7.69 2.29 -7.80
N ALA A 64 6.94 1.45 -8.50
CA ALA A 64 5.84 1.86 -9.35
C ALA A 64 4.78 0.76 -9.36
N PHE A 65 3.52 1.15 -9.55
CA PHE A 65 2.45 0.19 -9.73
C PHE A 65 2.60 -0.55 -11.06
N ARG A 66 2.36 -1.86 -11.02
CA ARG A 66 2.26 -2.75 -12.16
C ARG A 66 0.98 -3.53 -12.07
N ASP A 67 0.24 -3.53 -13.17
CA ASP A 67 -1.00 -4.28 -13.29
C ASP A 67 -0.71 -5.58 -14.04
N THR A 68 -1.12 -6.71 -13.49
CA THR A 68 -1.00 -8.03 -14.14
C THR A 68 -2.31 -8.81 -14.05
N LEU A 69 -2.52 -9.70 -15.01
CA LEU A 69 -3.54 -10.74 -14.96
C LEU A 69 -2.85 -12.09 -14.84
N ASP A 70 -3.06 -12.77 -13.71
CA ASP A 70 -2.67 -14.16 -13.56
C ASP A 70 -3.83 -15.06 -13.99
N ARG A 71 -3.56 -15.99 -14.90
CA ARG A 71 -4.44 -17.09 -15.29
C ARG A 71 -3.86 -18.38 -14.73
N ILE A 72 -4.62 -19.02 -13.87
CA ILE A 72 -4.21 -20.27 -13.22
C ILE A 72 -4.90 -21.41 -13.96
N HIS A 73 -4.11 -22.25 -14.62
CA HIS A 73 -4.57 -23.39 -15.40
C HIS A 73 -4.87 -24.57 -14.47
N VAL A 74 -5.76 -25.47 -14.90
CA VAL A 74 -6.08 -26.72 -14.17
C VAL A 74 -4.86 -27.63 -13.97
N SER A 75 -3.87 -27.53 -14.86
CA SER A 75 -2.58 -28.21 -14.78
C SER A 75 -1.68 -27.71 -13.63
N GLY A 76 -2.04 -26.58 -13.02
CA GLY A 76 -1.23 -25.88 -12.02
C GLY A 76 -0.22 -24.88 -12.58
N VAL A 77 -0.19 -24.66 -13.90
CA VAL A 77 0.61 -23.58 -14.50
C VAL A 77 -0.04 -22.22 -14.23
N ARG A 78 0.78 -21.23 -13.89
CA ARG A 78 0.41 -19.81 -13.80
C ARG A 78 0.93 -19.09 -15.04
N GLU A 79 0.02 -18.65 -15.89
CA GLU A 79 0.30 -17.66 -16.92
C GLU A 79 0.12 -16.27 -16.30
N THR A 80 1.13 -15.40 -16.39
CA THR A 80 1.06 -14.00 -15.97
C THR A 80 1.17 -13.11 -17.21
N ILE A 81 0.19 -12.22 -17.37
CA ILE A 81 0.12 -11.23 -18.45
C ILE A 81 0.35 -9.85 -17.85
N GLU A 82 1.34 -9.11 -18.35
CA GLU A 82 1.61 -7.74 -17.93
C GLU A 82 0.71 -6.77 -18.68
N MET A 83 -0.19 -6.09 -17.96
CA MET A 83 -1.21 -5.22 -18.55
C MET A 83 -0.56 -4.00 -19.21
N GLY A 84 -1.02 -3.65 -20.42
CA GLY A 84 -0.40 -2.59 -21.22
C GLY A 84 0.80 -3.05 -22.05
N THR A 85 1.20 -4.32 -21.93
CA THR A 85 2.18 -4.96 -22.82
C THR A 85 1.61 -6.25 -23.40
N THR A 86 2.31 -6.85 -24.37
CA THR A 86 2.01 -8.20 -24.87
C THR A 86 2.82 -9.29 -24.17
N ARG A 87 3.50 -8.95 -23.06
CA ARG A 87 4.41 -9.87 -22.39
C ARG A 87 3.63 -10.90 -21.57
N ARG A 88 3.96 -12.17 -21.81
CA ARG A 88 3.42 -13.35 -21.11
C ARG A 88 4.57 -14.11 -20.49
N THR A 89 4.36 -14.64 -19.29
CA THR A 89 5.30 -15.55 -18.61
C THR A 89 4.55 -16.73 -18.03
N PHE A 90 5.11 -17.93 -18.12
CA PHE A 90 4.49 -19.15 -17.62
C PHE A 90 5.39 -19.78 -16.58
N MET A 91 4.83 -20.06 -15.41
CA MET A 91 5.57 -20.64 -14.31
C MET A 91 4.76 -21.71 -13.59
N ARG A 92 5.45 -22.75 -13.11
CA ARG A 92 4.90 -23.74 -12.20
C ARG A 92 5.51 -23.54 -10.82
N LYS A 93 4.66 -23.34 -9.80
CA LYS A 93 5.07 -23.17 -8.40
C LYS A 93 4.87 -24.48 -7.64
N SER A 94 5.96 -25.10 -7.20
CA SER A 94 5.95 -26.30 -6.35
C SER A 94 6.16 -25.89 -4.90
N ARG A 95 5.18 -26.14 -4.03
CA ARG A 95 5.30 -25.81 -2.60
C ARG A 95 6.21 -26.83 -1.93
N LEU A 96 7.30 -26.37 -1.31
CA LEU A 96 8.21 -27.22 -0.55
C LEU A 96 7.85 -27.28 0.93
N GLY A 97 7.24 -26.22 1.46
CA GLY A 97 6.74 -26.20 2.83
C GLY A 97 6.23 -24.82 3.24
N ASP A 98 5.44 -24.80 4.31
CA ASP A 98 4.99 -23.57 4.95
C ASP A 98 4.71 -23.78 6.43
N PHE A 99 4.66 -22.68 7.17
CA PHE A 99 4.15 -22.67 8.54
C PHE A 99 3.64 -21.28 8.90
N TRP A 100 2.79 -21.24 9.93
CA TRP A 100 2.24 -20.00 10.48
C TRP A 100 2.96 -19.65 11.79
N SER A 101 3.13 -18.36 12.04
CA SER A 101 3.59 -17.82 13.31
C SER A 101 2.72 -16.63 13.70
N GLN A 102 2.20 -16.61 14.93
CA GLN A 102 1.39 -15.50 15.41
C GLN A 102 2.27 -14.29 15.73
N ALA A 103 2.00 -13.14 15.11
CA ALA A 103 2.76 -11.90 15.32
C ALA A 103 2.06 -10.91 16.26
N SER A 104 0.72 -10.89 16.24
CA SER A 104 -0.12 -10.12 17.16
C SER A 104 -1.48 -10.80 17.30
N GLU A 105 -2.41 -10.25 18.08
CA GLU A 105 -3.79 -10.79 18.19
C GLU A 105 -4.54 -10.77 16.83
N GLU A 106 -4.25 -9.79 15.98
CA GLU A 106 -4.96 -9.55 14.71
C GLU A 106 -4.18 -10.05 13.48
N HIS A 107 -2.87 -10.27 13.63
CA HIS A 107 -1.99 -10.61 12.52
C HIS A 107 -1.20 -11.91 12.77
N ALA A 108 -1.33 -12.83 11.84
CA ALA A 108 -0.49 -14.02 11.71
C ALA A 108 0.36 -13.89 10.45
N VAL A 109 1.56 -14.47 10.47
CA VAL A 109 2.49 -14.46 9.34
C VAL A 109 2.66 -15.88 8.85
N ARG A 110 2.40 -16.11 7.57
CA ARG A 110 2.73 -17.35 6.89
C ARG A 110 4.11 -17.21 6.30
N PHE A 111 5.04 -18.07 6.72
CA PHE A 111 6.30 -18.26 6.03
C PHE A 111 6.14 -19.43 5.07
N ALA A 112 6.54 -19.25 3.83
CA ALA A 112 6.47 -20.29 2.81
C ALA A 112 7.77 -20.38 2.04
N VAL A 113 8.05 -21.59 1.58
CA VAL A 113 9.14 -21.90 0.67
C VAL A 113 8.60 -22.70 -0.51
N ALA A 114 8.99 -22.29 -1.70
CA ALA A 114 8.53 -22.88 -2.95
C ALA A 114 9.66 -22.90 -3.98
N GLU A 115 9.50 -23.71 -5.02
CA GLU A 115 10.28 -23.62 -6.24
C GLU A 115 9.41 -23.02 -7.33
N GLU A 116 9.91 -21.99 -8.02
CA GLU A 116 9.28 -21.45 -9.22
C GLU A 116 10.10 -21.86 -10.45
N MET A 117 9.51 -22.69 -11.31
CA MET A 117 10.15 -23.16 -12.54
C MET A 117 9.46 -22.53 -13.76
N PRO A 118 10.20 -21.80 -14.62
CA PRO A 118 9.68 -21.40 -15.92
C PRO A 118 9.24 -22.62 -16.73
N CYS A 119 8.12 -22.50 -17.43
CA CYS A 119 7.63 -23.54 -18.35
C CYS A 119 7.15 -22.93 -19.67
N GLY A 120 6.78 -23.80 -20.62
CA GLY A 120 6.15 -23.36 -21.86
C GLY A 120 4.70 -22.93 -21.67
N GLU A 121 4.08 -22.51 -22.77
CA GLU A 121 2.64 -22.22 -22.79
C GLU A 121 1.83 -23.46 -22.38
N ASP A 122 0.69 -23.24 -21.72
CA ASP A 122 -0.20 -24.29 -21.26
C ASP A 122 -1.58 -24.11 -21.90
N GLU A 123 -2.03 -25.11 -22.65
CA GLU A 123 -3.33 -25.10 -23.34
C GLU A 123 -4.48 -25.61 -22.46
N SER A 124 -4.20 -26.06 -21.23
CA SER A 124 -5.23 -26.55 -20.32
C SER A 124 -6.20 -25.42 -19.95
N PRO A 125 -7.47 -25.74 -19.66
CA PRO A 125 -8.44 -24.74 -19.24
C PRO A 125 -7.97 -23.89 -18.05
N VAL A 126 -8.29 -22.60 -18.08
CA VAL A 126 -8.07 -21.69 -16.94
C VAL A 126 -9.17 -21.93 -15.91
N GLN A 127 -8.78 -22.21 -14.67
CA GLN A 127 -9.69 -22.42 -13.54
C GLN A 127 -9.89 -21.17 -12.68
N MET A 128 -8.96 -20.21 -12.74
CA MET A 128 -9.01 -19.01 -11.92
C MET A 128 -8.27 -17.85 -12.58
N PHE A 129 -8.86 -16.67 -12.47
CA PHE A 129 -8.28 -15.41 -12.92
C PHE A 129 -8.02 -14.54 -11.70
N ARG A 130 -6.87 -13.87 -11.66
CA ARG A 130 -6.47 -12.99 -10.57
C ARG A 130 -5.87 -11.72 -11.14
N PHE A 131 -6.64 -10.64 -11.08
CA PHE A 131 -6.15 -9.31 -11.43
C PHE A 131 -5.38 -8.73 -10.26
N LYS A 132 -4.13 -8.34 -10.49
CA LYS A 132 -3.22 -7.82 -9.47
C LYS A 132 -2.77 -6.42 -9.86
N GLN A 133 -2.90 -5.49 -8.93
CA GLN A 133 -2.19 -4.22 -8.97
C GLN A 133 -1.14 -4.24 -7.86
N ARG A 134 0.12 -4.36 -8.24
CA ARG A 134 1.24 -4.55 -7.31
C ARG A 134 2.20 -3.37 -7.35
N ILE A 135 2.70 -2.98 -6.20
CA ILE A 135 3.89 -2.14 -6.07
C ILE A 135 4.93 -2.89 -5.26
N THR A 136 6.17 -2.86 -5.75
CA THR A 136 7.29 -3.59 -5.15
C THR A 136 8.33 -2.61 -4.64
N PHE A 137 8.74 -2.75 -3.38
CA PHE A 137 9.78 -1.97 -2.73
C PHE A 137 10.97 -2.86 -2.39
N VAL A 138 12.13 -2.63 -3.01
CA VAL A 138 13.32 -3.46 -2.81
C VAL A 138 14.26 -2.76 -1.83
N ARG A 139 14.67 -3.45 -0.76
CA ARG A 139 15.61 -2.92 0.23
C ARG A 139 16.95 -3.65 0.12
N LYS A 140 18.01 -2.87 -0.17
CA LYS A 140 19.40 -3.33 -0.27
C LYS A 140 19.58 -4.54 -1.21
N ASN A 141 18.77 -4.62 -2.27
CA ASN A 141 18.75 -5.75 -3.22
C ASN A 141 18.65 -7.14 -2.57
N MET A 142 18.06 -7.24 -1.38
CA MET A 142 18.05 -8.48 -0.59
C MET A 142 16.63 -8.94 -0.27
N PHE A 143 15.75 -8.00 0.04
CA PHE A 143 14.35 -8.27 0.33
C PHE A 143 13.47 -7.34 -0.48
N SER A 144 12.39 -7.88 -1.03
CA SER A 144 11.33 -7.11 -1.68
C SER A 144 10.08 -7.15 -0.81
N PHE A 145 9.45 -5.99 -0.62
CA PHE A 145 8.11 -5.90 -0.07
C PHE A 145 7.14 -5.73 -1.23
N GLU A 146 6.18 -6.64 -1.35
CA GLU A 146 5.15 -6.59 -2.37
C GLU A 146 3.82 -6.22 -1.73
N LEU A 147 3.29 -5.07 -2.11
CA LEU A 147 1.96 -4.62 -1.72
C LEU A 147 1.04 -4.82 -2.92
N THR A 148 0.09 -5.75 -2.80
CA THR A 148 -0.77 -6.15 -3.92
C THR A 148 -2.25 -5.95 -3.58
N ARG A 149 -2.96 -5.22 -4.46
CA ARG A 149 -4.42 -5.21 -4.51
C ARG A 149 -4.89 -6.27 -5.50
N ILE A 150 -5.86 -7.06 -5.08
CA ILE A 150 -6.19 -8.29 -5.78
C ILE A 150 -7.69 -8.41 -5.94
N ARG A 151 -8.11 -8.77 -7.15
CA ARG A 151 -9.47 -9.22 -7.43
C ARG A 151 -9.38 -10.55 -8.15
N ASP A 152 -10.11 -11.54 -7.68
CA ASP A 152 -10.10 -12.90 -8.24
C ASP A 152 -11.51 -13.37 -8.59
N GLY A 153 -11.55 -14.39 -9.45
CA GLY A 153 -12.80 -15.00 -9.89
C GLY A 153 -12.57 -16.17 -10.84
N PRO A 154 -13.59 -17.02 -11.04
CA PRO A 154 -13.52 -18.16 -11.96
C PRO A 154 -13.50 -17.72 -13.44
N THR A 155 -13.88 -16.47 -13.74
CA THR A 155 -13.81 -15.86 -15.07
C THR A 155 -13.06 -14.53 -15.02
N GLU A 156 -12.51 -14.11 -16.15
CA GLU A 156 -11.81 -12.82 -16.25
C GLU A 156 -12.73 -11.65 -15.88
N GLN A 157 -14.00 -11.69 -16.31
CA GLN A 157 -14.98 -10.65 -15.99
C GLN A 157 -15.22 -10.56 -14.48
N MET A 158 -15.40 -11.70 -13.81
CA MET A 158 -15.57 -11.72 -12.35
C MET A 158 -14.32 -11.23 -11.62
N ALA A 159 -13.12 -11.60 -12.09
CA ALA A 159 -11.88 -11.09 -11.52
C ALA A 159 -11.70 -9.58 -11.73
N ARG A 160 -12.31 -8.96 -12.75
CA ARG A 160 -12.22 -7.50 -12.97
C ARG A 160 -13.15 -6.71 -12.05
N SER A 161 -14.36 -7.21 -11.82
CA SER A 161 -15.41 -6.56 -11.03
C SER A 161 -15.50 -7.04 -9.57
N GLY A 162 -14.71 -8.05 -9.21
CA GLY A 162 -14.73 -8.67 -7.88
C GLY A 162 -14.28 -7.73 -6.75
N PRO A 163 -14.54 -8.12 -5.50
CA PRO A 163 -14.09 -7.35 -4.33
C PRO A 163 -12.56 -7.28 -4.29
N ILE A 164 -12.04 -6.15 -3.81
CA ILE A 164 -10.59 -5.97 -3.64
C ILE A 164 -10.16 -6.59 -2.32
N THR A 165 -9.21 -7.51 -2.40
CA THR A 165 -8.43 -7.99 -1.26
C THR A 165 -7.04 -7.37 -1.27
N HIS A 166 -6.41 -7.29 -0.11
CA HIS A 166 -5.12 -6.64 0.10
C HIS A 166 -4.12 -7.67 0.63
N GLU A 167 -2.97 -7.79 -0.03
CA GLU A 167 -1.88 -8.66 0.38
C GLU A 167 -0.61 -7.84 0.59
N ILE A 168 0.13 -8.18 1.65
CA ILE A 168 1.48 -7.69 1.91
C ILE A 168 2.39 -8.90 2.06
N GLU A 169 3.40 -8.95 1.21
CA GLU A 169 4.38 -10.03 1.14
C GLU A 169 5.79 -9.45 1.31
N LEU A 170 6.64 -10.22 1.97
CA LEU A 170 8.08 -9.99 2.03
C LEU A 170 8.76 -11.19 1.40
N GLU A 171 9.52 -10.97 0.33
CA GLU A 171 10.23 -12.03 -0.39
C GLU A 171 11.74 -11.81 -0.28
N PHE A 172 12.50 -12.90 -0.20
CA PHE A 172 13.94 -12.83 -0.38
C PHE A 172 14.28 -12.77 -1.87
N CYS A 173 14.84 -11.65 -2.31
CA CYS A 173 15.24 -11.41 -3.71
C CYS A 173 16.75 -11.27 -3.88
N GLY A 174 17.52 -11.74 -2.90
CA GLY A 174 18.98 -11.57 -2.84
C GLY A 174 19.78 -12.59 -3.64
N GLN A 175 19.17 -13.39 -4.54
CA GLN A 175 19.81 -14.55 -5.18
C GLN A 175 21.08 -14.20 -5.98
N ARG A 176 21.25 -12.93 -6.37
CA ARG A 176 22.37 -12.44 -7.17
C ARG A 176 23.39 -11.60 -6.39
N LEU A 177 23.34 -11.63 -5.06
CA LEU A 177 24.32 -10.93 -4.24
C LEU A 177 25.73 -11.54 -4.45
N PRO A 178 26.78 -10.72 -4.59
CA PRO A 178 28.15 -11.21 -4.82
C PRO A 178 28.67 -12.05 -3.65
N HIS A 179 28.20 -11.74 -2.43
CA HIS A 179 28.46 -12.52 -1.23
C HIS A 179 27.14 -12.76 -0.52
N MET A 180 26.73 -14.03 -0.43
CA MET A 180 25.52 -14.43 0.29
C MET A 180 25.75 -14.24 1.79
N PRO A 181 24.93 -13.45 2.50
CA PRO A 181 25.00 -13.38 3.95
C PRO A 181 24.74 -14.75 4.58
N ASN A 182 25.22 -14.96 5.81
CA ASN A 182 24.94 -16.20 6.50
C ASN A 182 23.41 -16.38 6.74
N PRO A 183 22.93 -17.63 6.83
CA PRO A 183 21.48 -17.89 6.98
C PRO A 183 20.86 -17.25 8.22
N GLU A 184 21.58 -17.13 9.32
CA GLU A 184 21.05 -16.55 10.56
C GLU A 184 20.77 -15.05 10.40
N TYR A 185 21.67 -14.32 9.75
CA TYR A 185 21.49 -12.91 9.43
C TYR A 185 20.28 -12.69 8.52
N LEU A 186 20.09 -13.55 7.51
CA LEU A 186 18.93 -13.48 6.61
C LEU A 186 17.63 -13.73 7.36
N THR A 187 17.61 -14.75 8.23
CA THR A 187 16.47 -15.05 9.11
C THR A 187 16.12 -13.86 9.99
N ASP A 188 17.09 -13.33 10.75
CA ASP A 188 16.86 -12.19 11.65
C ASP A 188 16.42 -10.95 10.87
N SER A 189 17.02 -10.73 9.70
CA SER A 189 16.65 -9.64 8.80
C SER A 189 15.23 -9.74 8.28
N MET A 190 14.74 -10.94 7.96
CA MET A 190 13.37 -11.16 7.51
C MET A 190 12.39 -10.94 8.65
N LEU A 191 12.66 -11.53 9.82
CA LEU A 191 11.83 -11.43 11.02
C LEU A 191 11.67 -9.99 11.49
N MET A 192 12.76 -9.22 11.53
CA MET A 192 12.72 -7.81 11.91
C MET A 192 11.87 -6.97 10.93
N LYS A 193 12.01 -7.21 9.62
CA LYS A 193 11.21 -6.51 8.60
C LYS A 193 9.73 -6.85 8.69
N VAL A 194 9.40 -8.12 8.90
CA VAL A 194 8.00 -8.55 9.13
C VAL A 194 7.45 -7.87 10.38
N LYS A 195 8.22 -7.85 11.47
CA LYS A 195 7.82 -7.17 12.72
C LYS A 195 7.56 -5.69 12.49
N ASP A 196 8.43 -4.98 11.76
CA ASP A 196 8.26 -3.57 11.44
C ASP A 196 6.93 -3.31 10.70
N VAL A 197 6.59 -4.16 9.71
CA VAL A 197 5.32 -4.05 8.98
C VAL A 197 4.13 -4.32 9.90
N VAL A 198 4.18 -5.36 10.74
CA VAL A 198 3.11 -5.65 11.71
C VAL A 198 2.90 -4.50 12.69
N VAL A 199 3.97 -3.82 13.13
CA VAL A 199 3.86 -2.63 13.97
C VAL A 199 3.12 -1.50 13.25
N ILE A 200 3.41 -1.25 11.96
CA ILE A 200 2.70 -0.25 11.16
C ILE A 200 1.20 -0.61 11.07
N LEU A 201 0.88 -1.89 10.81
CA LEU A 201 -0.51 -2.35 10.71
C LEU A 201 -1.26 -2.15 12.04
N MET A 202 -0.65 -2.52 13.16
CA MET A 202 -1.26 -2.35 14.49
C MET A 202 -1.48 -0.88 14.85
N GLN A 203 -0.56 0.00 14.44
CA GLN A 203 -0.69 1.44 14.64
C GLN A 203 -1.81 2.03 13.78
N ALA A 204 -2.01 1.53 12.57
CA ALA A 204 -3.09 1.96 11.69
C ALA A 204 -4.48 1.65 12.27
N VAL A 205 -4.65 0.49 12.92
CA VAL A 205 -5.91 0.08 13.56
C VAL A 205 -6.13 0.77 14.91
N SER A 206 -5.05 1.05 15.64
CA SER A 206 -5.11 1.68 16.97
C SER A 206 -5.15 3.21 16.91
N ALA A 207 -4.80 3.80 15.76
CA ALA A 207 -5.04 5.21 15.53
C ALA A 207 -6.56 5.41 15.57
N PRO A 208 -7.10 6.20 16.52
CA PRO A 208 -8.48 6.63 16.39
C PRO A 208 -8.64 7.22 14.99
N THR A 209 -9.79 6.99 14.36
CA THR A 209 -10.25 7.68 13.15
C THR A 209 -10.37 9.20 13.33
N SER A 210 -9.65 9.79 14.27
CA SER A 210 -9.18 11.16 14.16
C SER A 210 -8.17 11.23 13.02
N ALA A 211 -8.48 12.06 12.03
CA ALA A 211 -7.53 12.62 11.07
C ALA A 211 -6.14 12.83 11.71
N PRO A 212 -5.04 12.65 10.93
CA PRO A 212 -3.69 12.74 11.46
C PRO A 212 -3.57 13.99 12.32
N ALA A 213 -3.24 13.79 13.60
CA ALA A 213 -2.91 14.87 14.50
C ALA A 213 -1.58 15.46 14.01
N ALA A 214 -1.67 16.28 12.97
CA ALA A 214 -0.68 17.27 12.67
C ALA A 214 -0.46 18.07 13.96
N LYS A 215 0.81 18.38 14.25
CA LYS A 215 1.18 19.23 15.39
C LYS A 215 0.35 20.49 15.25
N ARG A 216 -0.73 20.62 16.04
CA ARG A 216 -1.77 21.65 15.90
C ARG A 216 -1.16 23.03 16.09
N ALA A 217 -0.53 23.54 15.05
CA ALA A 217 -0.18 24.94 14.92
C ALA A 217 -1.49 25.66 14.66
N ARG A 218 -1.84 26.58 15.56
CA ARG A 218 -2.96 27.48 15.33
C ARG A 218 -2.50 28.42 14.22
N THR A 219 -3.15 28.36 13.06
CA THR A 219 -2.85 29.31 11.97
C THR A 219 -3.23 30.72 12.41
N GLU A 220 -2.62 31.75 11.80
CA GLU A 220 -2.94 33.16 12.09
C GLU A 220 -4.43 33.50 11.90
N SER A 221 -5.15 32.73 11.07
CA SER A 221 -6.59 32.89 10.85
C SER A 221 -7.46 32.22 11.93
N GLY A 222 -6.86 31.54 12.91
CA GLY A 222 -7.55 30.85 13.99
C GLY A 222 -8.12 29.47 13.61
N LEU A 223 -8.01 29.08 12.34
CA LEU A 223 -8.35 27.74 11.83
C LEU A 223 -7.33 26.70 12.29
N LYS A 224 -7.80 25.50 12.57
CA LYS A 224 -6.98 24.37 13.00
C LYS A 224 -6.86 23.33 11.90
N GLU A 225 -5.68 22.73 11.77
CA GLU A 225 -5.50 21.53 10.95
C GLU A 225 -6.48 20.44 11.38
N GLY A 226 -7.10 19.79 10.39
CA GLY A 226 -8.19 18.83 10.58
C GLY A 226 -9.59 19.46 10.70
N GLU A 227 -9.71 20.79 10.74
CA GLU A 227 -11.00 21.47 10.79
C GLU A 227 -11.71 21.41 9.44
N GLN A 228 -13.02 21.17 9.46
CA GLN A 228 -13.83 21.26 8.25
C GLN A 228 -13.98 22.72 7.84
N VAL A 229 -13.66 23.00 6.59
CA VAL A 229 -13.69 24.33 6.01
C VAL A 229 -14.56 24.34 4.75
N ARG A 230 -15.03 25.53 4.40
CA ARG A 230 -15.65 25.81 3.11
C ARG A 230 -14.80 26.81 2.36
N VAL A 231 -14.73 26.63 1.04
CA VAL A 231 -14.12 27.59 0.12
C VAL A 231 -15.20 28.59 -0.28
N GLN A 232 -14.87 29.88 -0.27
CA GLN A 232 -15.78 30.92 -0.77
C GLN A 232 -16.07 30.72 -2.28
N PRO A 233 -17.31 30.96 -2.77
CA PRO A 233 -17.68 30.69 -4.17
C PRO A 233 -16.83 31.40 -5.22
N GLU A 234 -16.24 32.54 -4.90
CA GLU A 234 -15.36 33.32 -5.78
C GLU A 234 -13.92 32.77 -5.88
N ALA A 235 -13.55 31.82 -5.02
CA ALA A 235 -12.17 31.35 -4.92
C ALA A 235 -12.01 29.96 -5.53
N SER A 236 -11.20 29.87 -6.57
CA SER A 236 -10.80 28.58 -7.14
C SER A 236 -9.82 27.82 -6.24
N VAL A 237 -9.82 26.50 -6.37
CA VAL A 237 -8.84 25.62 -5.72
C VAL A 237 -7.88 25.10 -6.77
N VAL A 238 -6.60 25.44 -6.63
CA VAL A 238 -5.53 24.88 -7.47
C VAL A 238 -5.31 23.43 -7.04
N LEU A 239 -5.72 22.48 -7.86
CA LEU A 239 -5.62 21.06 -7.57
C LEU A 239 -4.18 20.59 -7.81
N GLN A 240 -3.69 19.81 -6.87
CA GLN A 240 -2.42 19.14 -6.98
C GLN A 240 -2.66 17.67 -7.36
N PRO A 241 -1.71 17.01 -8.04
CA PRO A 241 -1.80 15.57 -8.26
C PRO A 241 -1.90 14.87 -6.91
N ALA A 242 -3.08 14.33 -6.59
CA ALA A 242 -3.17 13.36 -5.52
C ALA A 242 -2.25 12.18 -5.92
N GLY A 243 -1.44 11.65 -5.00
CA GLY A 243 -0.56 10.50 -5.27
C GLY A 243 -1.29 9.20 -5.66
N HIS A 244 -2.57 9.29 -5.98
CA HIS A 244 -3.45 8.24 -6.48
C HIS A 244 -3.61 8.50 -7.97
N SER A 245 -3.24 7.53 -8.80
CA SER A 245 -3.12 7.57 -10.27
C SER A 245 -4.43 7.83 -11.04
N ILE A 246 -5.43 8.44 -10.41
CA ILE A 246 -6.68 8.84 -11.05
C ILE A 246 -6.53 10.32 -11.44
N PRO A 247 -6.56 10.65 -12.75
CA PRO A 247 -6.52 12.05 -13.17
C PRO A 247 -7.71 12.79 -12.57
N VAL A 248 -7.41 13.92 -11.93
CA VAL A 248 -8.45 14.86 -11.50
C VAL A 248 -9.21 15.34 -12.75
N PRO A 249 -10.55 15.39 -12.72
CA PRO A 249 -11.37 15.74 -13.89
C PRO A 249 -11.33 17.23 -14.25
N PHE A 250 -10.40 17.98 -13.66
CA PHE A 250 -10.22 19.41 -13.86
C PHE A 250 -8.77 19.65 -14.29
N ASP A 251 -8.54 20.58 -15.21
CA ASP A 251 -7.22 20.95 -15.73
C ASP A 251 -6.42 21.74 -14.68
N GLY A 252 -6.07 21.09 -13.57
CA GLY A 252 -5.28 21.66 -12.47
C GLY A 252 -6.03 22.66 -11.59
N GLU A 253 -7.27 23.03 -11.89
CA GLU A 253 -8.03 24.02 -11.11
C GLU A 253 -9.52 23.67 -11.01
N MET A 254 -10.04 23.65 -9.78
CA MET A 254 -11.48 23.51 -9.52
C MET A 254 -12.13 24.90 -9.39
N PRO A 255 -13.12 25.24 -10.23
CA PRO A 255 -13.82 26.53 -10.16
C PRO A 255 -14.46 26.77 -8.79
N GLY A 256 -14.46 28.02 -8.33
CA GLY A 256 -14.89 28.36 -6.97
C GLY A 256 -16.32 27.96 -6.61
N GLU A 257 -17.28 28.14 -7.53
CA GLU A 257 -18.67 27.70 -7.30
C GLU A 257 -18.75 26.20 -7.01
N LEU A 258 -17.93 25.42 -7.70
CA LEU A 258 -17.88 23.99 -7.51
C LEU A 258 -17.10 23.62 -6.25
N ALA A 259 -15.96 24.27 -6.00
CA ALA A 259 -15.19 24.09 -4.78
C ALA A 259 -16.00 24.40 -3.52
N ALA A 260 -16.89 25.40 -3.56
CA ALA A 260 -17.77 25.74 -2.45
C ALA A 260 -18.78 24.63 -2.10
N THR A 261 -19.11 23.75 -3.06
CA THR A 261 -19.98 22.57 -2.83
C THR A 261 -19.23 21.37 -2.25
N VAL A 262 -17.91 21.36 -2.34
CA VAL A 262 -17.09 20.24 -1.86
C VAL A 262 -16.85 20.39 -0.35
N PRO A 263 -17.11 19.35 0.46
CA PRO A 263 -16.73 19.36 1.85
C PRO A 263 -15.20 19.21 1.98
N TRP A 264 -14.54 20.22 2.53
CA TRP A 264 -13.08 20.26 2.68
C TRP A 264 -12.65 20.11 4.14
N ILE A 265 -11.43 19.61 4.32
CA ILE A 265 -10.69 19.66 5.57
C ILE A 265 -9.40 20.43 5.33
N LEU A 266 -9.08 21.37 6.24
CA LEU A 266 -7.78 22.02 6.27
C LEU A 266 -6.70 20.98 6.63
N SER A 267 -5.74 20.75 5.73
CA SER A 267 -4.60 19.88 5.97
C SER A 267 -3.52 20.62 6.75
N HIS A 268 -3.01 21.71 6.19
CA HIS A 268 -1.99 22.59 6.76
C HIS A 268 -2.04 23.95 6.07
N ALA A 269 -1.29 24.92 6.59
CA ALA A 269 -1.12 26.23 5.96
C ALA A 269 0.36 26.56 5.82
N ASP A 270 0.72 27.12 4.67
CA ASP A 270 2.06 27.55 4.32
C ASP A 270 2.06 29.03 3.91
N LYS A 271 3.24 29.56 3.63
CA LYS A 271 3.44 30.87 3.01
C LYS A 271 3.88 30.64 1.56
N ASP A 272 3.27 31.34 0.63
CA ASP A 272 3.73 31.33 -0.76
C ASP A 272 5.02 32.15 -0.95
N ALA A 273 5.47 32.23 -2.21
CA ALA A 273 6.69 32.98 -2.57
C ALA A 273 6.63 34.46 -2.18
N ASP A 274 5.42 35.03 -2.11
CA ASP A 274 5.17 36.42 -1.75
C ASP A 274 4.86 36.60 -0.25
N GLY A 275 4.94 35.53 0.53
CA GLY A 275 4.66 35.53 1.96
C GLY A 275 3.18 35.57 2.32
N ALA A 276 2.27 35.37 1.36
CA ALA A 276 0.85 35.26 1.64
C ALA A 276 0.50 33.86 2.16
N SER A 277 -0.43 33.80 3.12
CA SER A 277 -0.85 32.52 3.71
C SER A 277 -1.69 31.72 2.72
N ILE A 278 -1.22 30.52 2.36
CA ILE A 278 -1.93 29.53 1.54
C ILE A 278 -2.39 28.38 2.43
N ALA A 279 -3.60 27.91 2.18
CA ALA A 279 -4.17 26.73 2.80
C ALA A 279 -4.06 25.53 1.87
N HIS A 280 -3.60 24.41 2.39
CA HIS A 280 -3.70 23.12 1.73
C HIS A 280 -4.94 22.38 2.25
N ILE A 281 -5.82 21.96 1.35
CA ILE A 281 -7.12 21.37 1.69
C ILE A 281 -7.31 20.01 1.02
N MET A 282 -8.03 19.12 1.69
CA MET A 282 -8.36 17.78 1.20
C MET A 282 -9.87 17.56 1.23
N SER A 283 -10.45 16.91 0.21
CA SER A 283 -11.89 16.67 0.18
C SER A 283 -12.30 15.51 1.08
N LEU A 284 -13.46 15.66 1.74
CA LEU A 284 -14.24 14.55 2.27
C LEU A 284 -14.97 13.80 1.14
N PRO A 285 -15.56 12.60 1.39
CA PRO A 285 -16.40 11.94 0.41
C PRO A 285 -17.50 12.89 -0.08
N CYS A 286 -17.63 13.02 -1.38
CA CYS A 286 -18.57 13.97 -1.99
C CYS A 286 -19.10 13.47 -3.32
N ALA A 287 -20.09 14.18 -3.85
CA ALA A 287 -20.60 13.97 -5.19
C ALA A 287 -20.62 15.30 -5.94
N ILE A 288 -20.15 15.28 -7.18
CA ILE A 288 -20.25 16.41 -8.12
C ILE A 288 -21.06 15.93 -9.31
N GLY A 289 -22.23 16.53 -9.52
CA GLY A 289 -23.23 16.02 -10.46
C GLY A 289 -23.62 14.58 -10.09
N SER A 290 -23.54 13.66 -11.05
CA SER A 290 -23.85 12.24 -10.85
C SER A 290 -22.65 11.41 -10.35
N LYS A 291 -21.44 11.97 -10.32
CA LYS A 291 -20.20 11.24 -10.01
C LYS A 291 -19.84 11.35 -8.53
N ARG A 292 -19.58 10.20 -7.89
CA ARG A 292 -19.13 10.11 -6.50
C ARG A 292 -17.62 10.05 -6.42
N TYR A 293 -17.07 10.76 -5.46
CA TYR A 293 -15.63 10.84 -5.20
C TYR A 293 -15.37 10.33 -3.78
N PRO A 294 -14.40 9.40 -3.60
CA PRO A 294 -14.04 8.89 -2.29
C PRO A 294 -13.34 9.97 -1.44
N LEU A 295 -13.11 9.65 -0.17
CA LEU A 295 -12.34 10.49 0.75
C LEU A 295 -10.95 10.81 0.18
N PHE A 296 -10.48 12.05 0.38
CA PHE A 296 -9.17 12.56 -0.04
C PHE A 296 -8.89 12.49 -1.54
N PHE A 297 -9.95 12.41 -2.35
CA PHE A 297 -9.81 12.37 -3.80
C PHE A 297 -9.27 13.69 -4.36
N PHE A 298 -9.76 14.84 -3.88
CA PHE A 298 -9.22 16.14 -4.24
C PHE A 298 -8.25 16.62 -3.17
N TYR A 299 -7.08 17.08 -3.64
CA TYR A 299 -6.10 17.79 -2.84
C TYR A 299 -5.71 19.05 -3.59
N GLY A 300 -5.70 20.18 -2.91
CA GLY A 300 -5.39 21.44 -3.56
C GLY A 300 -5.03 22.55 -2.58
N SER A 301 -4.71 23.71 -3.15
CA SER A 301 -4.33 24.91 -2.44
C SER A 301 -5.26 26.07 -2.76
N VAL A 302 -5.57 26.87 -1.75
CA VAL A 302 -6.39 28.09 -1.84
C VAL A 302 -5.84 29.15 -0.89
N PRO A 303 -5.86 30.45 -1.21
CA PRO A 303 -5.45 31.48 -0.26
C PRO A 303 -6.27 31.40 1.03
N MET A 304 -5.61 31.48 2.18
CA MET A 304 -6.23 31.26 3.50
C MET A 304 -7.42 32.19 3.77
N LYS A 305 -7.40 33.41 3.21
CA LYS A 305 -8.48 34.40 3.32
C LYS A 305 -9.81 33.94 2.72
N HIS A 306 -9.80 32.91 1.87
CA HIS A 306 -10.99 32.36 1.21
C HIS A 306 -11.55 31.11 1.90
N LEU A 307 -10.97 30.71 3.04
CA LEU A 307 -11.50 29.64 3.87
C LEU A 307 -12.35 30.19 5.01
N VAL A 308 -13.52 29.59 5.19
CA VAL A 308 -14.40 29.82 6.34
C VAL A 308 -14.69 28.51 7.06
N THR A 309 -15.00 28.57 8.36
CA THR A 309 -15.41 27.36 9.10
C THR A 309 -16.77 26.88 8.63
N SER A 310 -16.96 25.56 8.57
CA SER A 310 -18.26 24.96 8.19
C SER A 310 -19.40 25.26 9.17
N SER A 311 -19.11 25.80 10.36
CA SER A 311 -20.09 26.21 11.38
C SER A 311 -20.77 27.56 11.11
N GLY A 312 -20.39 28.28 10.04
CA GLY A 312 -21.15 29.43 9.53
C GLY A 312 -21.19 30.67 10.42
N ALA A 313 -20.41 30.74 11.51
CA ALA A 313 -20.31 31.95 12.31
C ALA A 313 -19.08 32.75 11.88
N PRO A 314 -19.23 34.01 11.39
CA PRO A 314 -18.11 34.93 11.42
C PRO A 314 -17.70 35.11 12.88
N LYS A 315 -16.40 35.06 13.15
CA LYS A 315 -15.86 35.58 14.42
C LYS A 315 -15.56 37.05 14.26
#